data_AF-A0A268AF61-F1
#
_entry.id   AF-A0A268AF61-F1
#
_cell.length_a   1.000
_cell.length_b   1.000
_cell.length_c   1.000
_cell.angle_alpha   90.00
_cell.angle_beta   90.00
_cell.angle_gamma   90.00
#
_symmetry.space_group_name_H-M   'P 1'
#
loop_
_entity.id
_entity.type
_entity.pdbx_description
1 polymer ?
#
loop_
_entity_poly.entity_id
_entity_poly.type
_entity_poly.pdbx_seq_one_letter_code
_entity_poly.pdbx_strand_id
1 'polypeptide(L)'
;MRSLEMNIETKYFGNMSVDEEKGIRFTKGLPGFQEEKMFVLIDFPDNPLFQILQSTVTAHVAFVVASPYHFREEYSFNLGEQTKEELAITSPNQVKVLSILTLRKPFEKSTINLQAPIVINVDALKGQQVILTDDFSARTPLQTEKARAK
;
A
#
# COMPACT_ATOMS: atom_id res chain seq x y z
N MET A 1 15.94 -14.74 19.63
CA MET A 1 16.42 -13.34 19.58
C MET A 1 15.22 -12.44 19.89
N ARG A 2 15.43 -11.31 20.57
CA ARG A 2 14.38 -10.34 20.86
C ARG A 2 14.32 -9.39 19.65
N SER A 3 13.17 -9.27 18.99
CA SER A 3 13.00 -8.28 17.92
C SER A 3 13.18 -6.88 18.48
N LEU A 4 13.78 -5.99 17.67
CA LEU A 4 13.91 -4.58 18.02
C LEU A 4 12.55 -3.90 17.81
N GLU A 5 12.16 -3.05 18.74
CA GLU A 5 10.90 -2.31 18.69
C GLU A 5 11.18 -0.82 18.48
N MET A 6 10.45 -0.19 17.55
CA MET A 6 10.43 1.26 17.38
C MET A 6 9.11 1.84 17.83
N ASN A 7 9.18 2.96 18.55
CA ASN A 7 7.99 3.74 18.92
C ASN A 7 7.71 4.78 17.83
N ILE A 8 6.50 4.74 17.27
CA ILE A 8 6.05 5.68 16.25
C ILE A 8 4.76 6.37 16.70
N GLU A 9 4.61 7.64 16.33
CA GLU A 9 3.32 8.34 16.39
C GLU A 9 2.54 8.04 15.11
N THR A 10 1.29 7.62 15.23
CA THR A 10 0.45 7.25 14.09
C THR A 10 -0.73 8.19 13.92
N LYS A 11 -1.21 8.33 12.69
CA LYS A 11 -2.33 9.25 12.38
C LYS A 11 -3.63 8.89 13.09
N TYR A 12 -3.92 7.60 13.25
CA TYR A 12 -5.24 7.11 13.65
C TYR A 12 -5.26 6.33 14.97
N PHE A 13 -4.09 5.88 15.46
CA PHE A 13 -4.00 4.98 16.62
C PHE A 13 -3.12 5.53 17.74
N GLY A 14 -2.68 6.78 17.65
CA GLY A 14 -1.77 7.39 18.62
C GLY A 14 -0.39 6.76 18.58
N ASN A 15 0.30 6.71 19.72
CA ASN A 15 1.63 6.13 19.82
C ASN A 15 1.55 4.60 19.84
N MET A 16 2.39 3.96 19.02
CA MET A 16 2.47 2.50 18.91
C MET A 16 3.92 2.04 18.97
N SER A 17 4.16 0.90 19.62
CA SER A 17 5.38 0.13 19.45
C SER A 17 5.18 -0.83 18.28
N VAL A 18 6.09 -0.79 17.30
CA VAL A 18 6.06 -1.66 16.13
C VAL A 18 7.41 -2.34 15.96
N ASP A 19 7.37 -3.56 15.45
CA ASP A 19 8.57 -4.34 15.17
C ASP A 19 9.39 -3.69 14.05
N GLU A 20 10.63 -3.33 14.33
CA GLU A 20 11.55 -2.73 13.35
C GLU A 20 11.77 -3.66 12.15
N GLU A 21 11.73 -4.98 12.39
CA GLU A 21 11.86 -5.99 11.34
C GLU A 21 10.66 -6.02 10.38
N LYS A 22 9.57 -5.28 10.68
CA LYS A 22 8.43 -5.12 9.76
C LYS A 22 8.47 -3.80 8.97
N GLY A 23 9.50 -2.99 9.16
CA GLY A 23 9.70 -1.74 8.44
C GLY A 23 9.92 -1.97 6.94
N ILE A 24 9.04 -1.40 6.12
CA ILE A 24 9.11 -1.46 4.67
C ILE A 24 9.87 -0.24 4.17
N ARG A 25 10.98 -0.49 3.46
CA ARG A 25 11.85 0.56 2.93
C ARG A 25 11.42 0.98 1.53
N PHE A 26 11.16 2.27 1.36
CA PHE A 26 10.90 2.92 0.08
C PHE A 26 12.11 3.78 -0.28
N THR A 27 13.09 3.23 -1.01
CA THR A 27 14.38 3.91 -1.29
C THR A 27 14.20 5.25 -2.00
N LYS A 28 13.20 5.35 -2.89
CA LYS A 28 12.82 6.58 -3.60
C LYS A 28 11.74 7.40 -2.87
N GLY A 29 11.27 6.93 -1.71
CA GLY A 29 10.06 7.43 -1.06
C GLY A 29 8.81 7.15 -1.90
N LEU A 30 7.77 7.95 -1.68
CA LEU A 30 6.57 7.95 -2.53
C LEU A 30 6.52 9.23 -3.38
N PRO A 31 5.92 9.23 -4.57
CA PRO A 31 5.58 10.45 -5.30
C PRO A 31 4.90 11.50 -4.41
N GLY A 32 5.51 12.68 -4.29
CA GLY A 32 5.06 13.77 -3.40
C GLY A 32 5.53 13.66 -1.94
N PHE A 33 6.19 12.56 -1.57
CA PHE A 33 6.73 12.27 -0.24
C PHE A 33 8.11 11.60 -0.37
N GLN A 34 9.01 12.22 -1.12
CA GLN A 34 10.30 11.62 -1.47
C GLN A 34 11.18 11.35 -0.25
N GLU A 35 11.05 12.16 0.82
CA GLU A 35 11.82 12.02 2.06
C GLU A 35 11.29 10.89 2.97
N GLU A 36 10.07 10.40 2.73
CA GLU A 36 9.47 9.34 3.52
C GLU A 36 10.00 7.98 3.07
N LYS A 37 11.06 7.49 3.73
CA LYS A 37 11.79 6.29 3.30
C LYS A 37 11.36 4.99 3.98
N MET A 38 10.56 5.07 5.04
CA MET A 38 10.24 3.91 5.87
C MET A 38 8.79 3.96 6.36
N PHE A 39 8.06 2.89 6.05
CA PHE A 39 6.65 2.74 6.37
C PHE A 39 6.40 1.41 7.07
N VAL A 40 5.29 1.32 7.79
CA VAL A 40 4.74 0.05 8.29
C VAL A 40 3.31 -0.11 7.82
N LEU A 41 2.88 -1.36 7.68
CA LEU A 41 1.47 -1.70 7.45
C LEU A 41 0.80 -1.99 8.79
N ILE A 42 -0.26 -1.23 9.08
CA ILE A 42 -1.07 -1.38 10.29
C ILE A 42 -2.45 -1.84 9.88
N ASP A 43 -2.92 -2.95 10.45
CA ASP A 43 -4.26 -3.47 10.21
C ASP A 43 -5.31 -2.63 10.93
N PHE A 44 -6.48 -2.49 10.32
CA PHE A 44 -7.65 -1.99 11.04
C PHE A 44 -8.25 -3.12 11.90
N PRO A 45 -8.53 -2.87 13.18
CA PRO A 45 -9.31 -3.80 13.99
C PRO A 45 -10.64 -4.12 13.28
N ASP A 46 -10.98 -5.41 13.22
CA ASP A 46 -12.22 -5.94 12.63
C ASP A 46 -12.49 -5.59 11.16
N ASN A 47 -11.49 -5.10 10.41
CA ASN A 47 -11.63 -4.80 8.99
C ASN A 47 -10.47 -5.42 8.18
N PRO A 48 -10.68 -6.59 7.56
CA PRO A 48 -9.64 -7.26 6.79
C PRO A 48 -9.40 -6.66 5.40
N LEU A 49 -10.22 -5.69 4.96
CA LEU A 49 -10.13 -5.14 3.62
C LEU A 49 -9.16 -3.97 3.53
N PHE A 50 -9.01 -3.21 4.60
CA PHE A 50 -8.20 -2.00 4.64
C PHE A 50 -7.03 -2.14 5.59
N GLN A 51 -5.91 -1.53 5.22
CA GLN A 51 -4.75 -1.33 6.07
C GLN A 51 -4.35 0.15 6.01
N ILE A 52 -3.50 0.58 6.93
CA ILE A 52 -2.81 1.87 6.89
C ILE A 52 -1.36 1.63 6.52
N LEU A 53 -0.90 2.25 5.44
CA LEU A 53 0.52 2.44 5.16
C LEU A 53 0.97 3.71 5.91
N GLN A 54 1.54 3.53 7.09
CA GLN A 54 1.91 4.59 8.04
C GLN A 54 3.40 4.91 7.90
N SER A 55 3.76 6.19 7.73
CA SER A 55 5.16 6.61 7.85
C SER A 55 5.63 6.41 9.29
N THR A 56 6.86 5.93 9.43
CA THR A 56 7.53 5.77 10.73
C THR A 56 8.14 7.08 11.25
N VAL A 57 8.23 8.10 10.41
CA VAL A 57 8.89 9.38 10.73
C VAL A 57 7.87 10.51 10.89
N THR A 58 6.80 10.50 10.08
CA THR A 58 5.82 11.58 10.05
C THR A 58 4.41 11.05 10.31
N ALA A 59 3.89 11.31 11.52
CA ALA A 59 2.59 10.79 11.96
C ALA A 59 1.46 11.03 10.96
N HIS A 60 1.36 12.23 10.38
CA HIS A 60 0.29 12.61 9.46
C HIS A 60 0.41 12.03 8.03
N VAL A 61 1.57 11.47 7.67
CA VAL A 61 1.77 10.76 6.40
C VAL A 61 1.33 9.31 6.60
N ALA A 62 0.06 9.08 6.30
CA ALA A 62 -0.55 7.76 6.42
C ALA A 62 -1.64 7.60 5.34
N PHE A 63 -1.57 6.48 4.62
CA PHE A 63 -2.45 6.18 3.49
C PHE A 63 -3.35 5.00 3.82
N VAL A 64 -4.65 5.14 3.56
CA VAL A 64 -5.56 4.00 3.58
C VAL A 64 -5.33 3.21 2.31
N VAL A 65 -5.00 1.94 2.45
CA VAL A 65 -4.65 1.04 1.35
C VAL A 65 -5.47 -0.24 1.41
N ALA A 66 -5.63 -0.88 0.27
CA ALA A 66 -6.27 -2.19 0.16
C ALA A 66 -5.63 -3.01 -0.96
N SER A 67 -5.83 -4.33 -0.89
CA SER A 67 -5.60 -5.18 -2.06
C SER A 67 -6.54 -4.76 -3.20
N PRO A 68 -6.03 -4.40 -4.40
CA PRO A 68 -6.89 -4.02 -5.52
C PRO A 68 -7.77 -5.17 -5.99
N TYR A 69 -7.34 -6.42 -5.75
CA TYR A 69 -8.06 -7.64 -6.14
C TYR A 69 -9.38 -7.84 -5.39
N HIS A 70 -9.57 -7.18 -4.23
CA HIS A 70 -10.88 -7.16 -3.55
C HIS A 70 -11.96 -6.41 -4.35
N PHE A 71 -11.54 -5.52 -5.26
CA PHE A 71 -12.44 -4.65 -6.01
C PHE A 71 -12.46 -4.98 -7.50
N ARG A 72 -11.33 -5.44 -8.05
CA ARG A 72 -11.15 -5.82 -9.46
C ARG A 72 -10.37 -7.13 -9.52
N GLU A 73 -11.11 -8.23 -9.66
CA GLU A 73 -10.54 -9.58 -9.69
C GLU A 73 -9.59 -9.78 -10.88
N GLU A 74 -9.92 -9.18 -12.03
CA GLU A 74 -9.14 -9.24 -13.26
C GLU A 74 -8.00 -8.21 -13.35
N TYR A 75 -7.76 -7.43 -12.28
CA TYR A 75 -6.67 -6.45 -12.27
C TYR A 75 -5.32 -7.17 -12.46
N SER A 76 -4.59 -6.82 -13.51
CA SER A 76 -3.30 -7.42 -13.81
C SER A 76 -2.40 -6.40 -14.50
N PHE A 77 -1.09 -6.49 -14.26
CA PHE A 77 -0.11 -5.58 -14.84
C PHE A 77 1.26 -6.25 -14.85
N ASN A 78 2.16 -5.74 -15.68
CA ASN A 78 3.54 -6.21 -15.75
C ASN A 78 4.48 -5.25 -15.01
N LEU A 79 5.39 -5.81 -14.23
CA LEU A 79 6.51 -5.06 -13.67
C LEU A 79 7.69 -5.09 -14.64
N GLY A 80 8.24 -3.91 -14.95
CA GLY A 80 9.50 -3.81 -15.69
C GLY A 80 10.68 -4.38 -14.88
N GLU A 81 11.70 -4.86 -15.58
CA GLU A 81 12.88 -5.51 -14.96
C GLU A 81 13.58 -4.60 -13.94
N GLN A 82 13.74 -3.31 -14.24
CA GLN A 82 14.32 -2.36 -13.30
C GLN A 82 13.57 -2.31 -11.95
N THR A 83 12.23 -2.32 -11.97
CA THR A 83 11.43 -2.33 -10.74
C THR A 83 11.62 -3.64 -9.96
N LYS A 84 11.68 -4.78 -10.66
CA LYS A 84 11.95 -6.08 -10.03
C LYS A 84 13.33 -6.10 -9.36
N GLU A 85 14.36 -5.59 -10.04
CA GLU A 85 15.71 -5.48 -9.51
C GLU A 85 15.77 -4.58 -8.27
N GLU A 86 15.18 -3.38 -8.34
CA GLU A 86 15.15 -2.42 -7.23
C GLU A 86 14.45 -2.99 -5.99
N LEU A 87 13.36 -3.74 -6.19
CA LEU A 87 12.60 -4.42 -5.14
C LEU A 87 13.16 -5.81 -4.78
N ALA A 88 14.23 -6.27 -5.44
CA ALA A 88 14.81 -7.60 -5.28
C ALA A 88 13.79 -8.76 -5.44
N ILE A 89 12.84 -8.62 -6.36
CA ILE A 89 11.80 -9.62 -6.65
C ILE A 89 12.39 -10.71 -7.55
N THR A 90 12.36 -11.95 -7.08
CA THR A 90 12.78 -13.14 -7.85
C THR A 90 11.62 -14.11 -8.11
N SER A 91 10.49 -13.95 -7.41
CA SER A 91 9.28 -14.76 -7.59
C SER A 91 8.01 -13.95 -7.32
N PRO A 92 6.90 -14.20 -8.05
CA PRO A 92 5.61 -13.55 -7.80
C PRO A 92 5.08 -13.72 -6.37
N ASN A 93 5.39 -14.82 -5.69
CA ASN A 93 4.91 -15.09 -4.32
C ASN A 93 5.47 -14.11 -3.27
N GLN A 94 6.52 -13.38 -3.62
CA GLN A 94 7.12 -12.35 -2.78
C GLN A 94 6.37 -11.01 -2.87
N VAL A 95 5.47 -10.87 -3.85
CA VAL A 95 4.89 -9.59 -4.20
C VAL A 95 3.55 -9.40 -3.51
N LYS A 96 3.49 -8.38 -2.65
CA LYS A 96 2.22 -7.83 -2.15
C LYS A 96 1.89 -6.56 -2.94
N VAL A 97 0.69 -6.53 -3.49
CA VAL A 97 0.15 -5.36 -4.21
C VAL A 97 -0.91 -4.69 -3.36
N LEU A 98 -0.79 -3.39 -3.22
CA LEU A 98 -1.74 -2.53 -2.53
C LEU A 98 -2.05 -1.32 -3.40
N SER A 99 -3.24 -0.76 -3.26
CA SER A 99 -3.62 0.49 -3.92
C SER A 99 -4.14 1.48 -2.89
N ILE A 100 -3.80 2.77 -3.09
CA ILE A 100 -4.20 3.86 -2.20
C ILE A 100 -5.67 4.23 -2.45
N LEU A 101 -6.43 4.40 -1.37
CA LEU A 101 -7.80 4.86 -1.39
C LEU A 101 -7.88 6.37 -1.20
N THR A 102 -8.81 7.00 -1.94
CA THR A 102 -9.34 8.33 -1.64
C THR A 102 -10.70 8.17 -0.99
N LEU A 103 -10.74 8.31 0.34
CA LEU A 103 -11.98 8.22 1.11
C LEU A 103 -12.84 9.47 0.90
N ARG A 104 -14.15 9.28 0.67
CA ARG A 104 -15.13 10.36 0.52
C ARG A 104 -16.32 10.16 1.44
N LYS A 105 -17.12 11.21 1.61
CA LYS A 105 -18.43 11.16 2.25
C LYS A 105 -19.51 11.48 1.20
N PRO A 106 -20.51 10.61 0.98
CA PRO A 106 -20.66 9.27 1.59
C PRO A 106 -19.62 8.27 1.03
N PHE A 107 -19.39 7.15 1.75
CA PHE A 107 -18.26 6.23 1.51
C PHE A 107 -18.29 5.60 0.11
N GLU A 108 -19.47 5.40 -0.47
CA GLU A 108 -19.71 4.83 -1.79
C GLU A 108 -19.11 5.69 -2.92
N LYS A 109 -18.81 6.97 -2.64
CA LYS A 109 -18.09 7.85 -3.58
C LYS A 109 -16.56 7.71 -3.48
N SER A 110 -16.06 6.90 -2.56
CA SER A 110 -14.62 6.66 -2.42
C SER A 110 -14.07 5.92 -3.64
N THR A 111 -12.80 6.15 -3.92
CA THR A 111 -12.12 5.58 -5.08
C THR A 111 -10.81 4.92 -4.68
N ILE A 112 -10.33 4.00 -5.50
CA ILE A 112 -9.03 3.35 -5.41
C ILE A 112 -8.18 3.69 -6.63
N ASN A 113 -6.89 3.96 -6.41
CA ASN A 113 -5.95 4.26 -7.48
C ASN A 113 -5.35 2.96 -8.05
N LEU A 114 -5.78 2.59 -9.26
CA LEU A 114 -5.25 1.44 -9.99
C LEU A 114 -4.13 1.82 -10.97
N GLN A 115 -3.91 3.11 -11.23
CA GLN A 115 -2.80 3.57 -12.10
C GLN A 115 -1.45 3.50 -11.39
N ALA A 116 -1.43 3.65 -10.07
CA ALA A 116 -0.20 3.76 -9.30
C ALA A 116 -0.21 2.86 -8.05
N PRO A 117 -0.20 1.52 -8.21
CA PRO A 117 -0.13 0.59 -7.10
C PRO A 117 1.16 0.74 -6.28
N ILE A 118 1.06 0.41 -5.01
CA ILE A 118 2.18 0.11 -4.11
C ILE A 118 2.53 -1.36 -4.28
N VAL A 119 3.78 -1.62 -4.65
CA VAL A 119 4.34 -2.95 -4.83
C VAL A 119 5.39 -3.17 -3.76
N ILE A 120 5.23 -4.23 -2.98
CA ILE A 120 6.11 -4.57 -1.87
C ILE A 120 6.64 -5.98 -2.08
N ASN A 121 7.96 -6.13 -2.01
CA ASN A 121 8.58 -7.42 -1.76
C ASN A 121 8.51 -7.71 -0.26
N VAL A 122 7.73 -8.71 0.14
CA VAL A 122 7.49 -9.02 1.56
C VAL A 122 8.67 -9.71 2.24
N ASP A 123 9.53 -10.39 1.47
CA ASP A 123 10.73 -11.05 2.01
C ASP A 123 11.85 -10.02 2.23
N ALA A 124 12.05 -9.13 1.25
CA ALA A 124 13.10 -8.12 1.29
C ALA A 124 12.66 -6.81 1.99
N LEU A 125 11.36 -6.68 2.29
CA LEU A 125 10.72 -5.48 2.87
C LEU A 125 11.06 -4.20 2.10
N LYS A 126 11.04 -4.29 0.77
CA LYS A 126 11.25 -3.16 -0.14
C LYS A 126 9.93 -2.80 -0.81
N GLY A 127 9.59 -1.52 -0.80
CA GLY A 127 8.37 -0.99 -1.40
C GLY A 127 8.65 0.08 -2.45
N GLN A 128 7.76 0.18 -3.43
CA GLN A 128 7.74 1.25 -4.41
C GLN A 128 6.30 1.55 -4.84
N GLN A 129 5.99 2.83 -5.07
CA GLN A 129 4.79 3.20 -5.83
C GLN A 129 5.12 3.18 -7.31
N VAL A 130 4.54 2.24 -8.04
CA VAL A 130 4.82 2.01 -9.46
C VAL A 130 3.72 2.67 -10.27
N ILE A 131 4.07 3.66 -11.10
CA ILE A 131 3.12 4.22 -12.07
C ILE A 131 3.10 3.27 -13.27
N LEU A 132 1.95 2.65 -13.53
CA LEU A 132 1.79 1.71 -14.63
C LEU A 132 1.76 2.45 -15.97
N THR A 133 2.09 1.72 -17.04
CA THR A 133 1.94 2.19 -18.43
C THR A 133 0.59 1.81 -19.02
N ASP A 134 -0.02 0.74 -18.51
CA ASP A 134 -1.38 0.34 -18.85
C ASP A 134 -2.39 1.43 -18.44
N ASP A 135 -3.49 1.51 -19.18
CA ASP A 135 -4.54 2.52 -18.98
C ASP A 135 -5.49 2.10 -17.85
N PHE A 136 -5.11 2.44 -16.61
CA PHE A 136 -5.96 2.25 -15.44
C PHE A 136 -6.46 3.59 -14.90
N SER A 137 -7.58 3.58 -14.19
CA SER A 137 -8.03 4.82 -13.55
C SER A 137 -7.35 5.04 -12.20
N ALA A 138 -6.83 6.26 -11.99
CA ALA A 138 -6.42 6.73 -10.67
C ALA A 138 -7.61 6.96 -9.71
N ARG A 139 -8.85 6.91 -10.22
CA ARG A 139 -10.08 7.17 -9.46
C ARG A 139 -11.15 6.11 -9.74
N THR A 140 -10.75 4.84 -9.69
CA THR A 140 -11.68 3.71 -9.86
C THR A 140 -12.66 3.64 -8.68
N PRO A 141 -13.99 3.60 -8.88
CA PRO A 141 -14.95 3.43 -7.77
C PRO A 141 -14.76 2.10 -7.04
N LEU A 142 -14.91 2.10 -5.70
CA LEU A 142 -14.77 0.90 -4.86
C LEU A 142 -15.86 -0.16 -5.05
N GLN A 143 -16.93 0.14 -5.78
CA GLN A 143 -17.99 -0.84 -6.03
C GLN A 143 -17.40 -2.04 -6.78
N THR A 144 -17.71 -3.25 -6.31
CA THR A 144 -17.35 -4.49 -7.00
C THR A 144 -18.19 -4.61 -8.27
N GLU A 145 -17.66 -5.25 -9.31
CA GLU A 145 -18.41 -5.40 -10.57
C GLU A 145 -19.74 -6.15 -10.38
N LYS A 146 -19.79 -7.08 -9.41
CA LYS A 146 -21.00 -7.81 -9.03
C LYS A 146 -22.11 -6.91 -8.46
N ALA A 147 -21.78 -5.76 -7.89
CA ALA A 147 -22.77 -4.81 -7.36
C ALA A 147 -23.43 -3.95 -8.46
N ARG A 148 -22.87 -3.90 -9.68
CA ARG A 148 -23.46 -3.18 -10.82
C ARG A 148 -24.44 -4.02 -11.65
N ALA A 149 -24.43 -5.34 -11.46
CA ALA A 149 -25.27 -6.29 -12.18
C ALA A 149 -26.61 -6.60 -11.47
N LYS A 150 -27.00 -5.79 -10.50
CA LYS A 150 -28.34 -5.79 -9.87
C LYS A 150 -28.95 -4.41 -10.02
#